data_AF-A0A7S2CZP1-F1
#
_entry.id   AF-A0A7S2CZP1-F1
#
_cell.length_a   1.000
_cell.length_b   1.000
_cell.length_c   1.000
_cell.angle_alpha   90.00
_cell.angle_beta   90.00
_cell.angle_gamma   90.00
#
_symmetry.space_group_name_H-M   'P 1'
#
loop_
_entity.id
_entity.type
_entity.pdbx_description
1 polymer ?
#
loop_
_entity_poly.entity_id
_entity_poly.type
_entity_poly.pdbx_seq_one_letter_code
_entity_poly.pdbx_strand_id
1 'polypeptide(L)'
;HHEARRELPEISRQLERNALHRQALERDRKLAVLREMDFVGMTTTAVSKYQVLLKELRPEVVIVEEAAEVLEAHVLTALHPKTQHVILIGDHQQLRPSTAVYRLSKHFNLDISLFERLIKNGCEHVTLLQQRRMHPKISRLIRPLYPELRDHKTTYDYPEIMGVDARCFFLSHNHYEDDEGES
;
A
#
# COMPACT_ATOMS: atom_id res chain seq x y z
N HIS A 1 -12.76 26.44 -46.75
CA HIS A 1 -12.15 25.11 -46.50
C HIS A 1 -10.63 25.13 -46.35
N HIS A 2 -9.88 25.96 -47.10
CA HIS A 2 -8.41 25.99 -47.03
C HIS A 2 -7.82 26.78 -45.82
N GLU A 3 -8.53 27.80 -45.33
CA GLU A 3 -8.15 28.58 -44.13
C GLU A 3 -8.34 27.80 -42.83
N ALA A 4 -9.49 27.14 -42.65
CA ALA A 4 -9.75 26.29 -41.48
C ALA A 4 -8.69 25.19 -41.26
N ARG A 5 -8.09 24.67 -42.35
CA ARG A 5 -6.99 23.68 -42.27
C ARG A 5 -5.66 24.28 -41.81
N ARG A 6 -5.44 25.59 -41.93
CA ARG A 6 -4.23 26.28 -41.46
C ARG A 6 -4.34 26.75 -40.01
N GLU A 7 -5.54 27.11 -39.57
CA GLU A 7 -5.78 27.59 -38.19
C GLU A 7 -5.91 26.45 -37.17
N LEU A 8 -6.45 25.29 -37.57
CA LEU A 8 -6.62 24.14 -36.67
C LEU A 8 -5.31 23.69 -35.97
N PRO A 9 -4.16 23.56 -36.67
CA PRO A 9 -2.88 23.25 -36.01
C PRO A 9 -2.43 24.31 -35.00
N GLU A 10 -2.68 25.58 -35.27
CA GLU A 10 -2.27 26.69 -34.40
C GLU A 10 -3.13 26.75 -33.14
N ILE A 11 -4.45 26.59 -33.29
CA ILE A 11 -5.38 26.46 -32.16
C ILE A 11 -5.04 25.22 -31.31
N SER A 12 -4.71 24.08 -31.92
CA SER A 12 -4.28 22.86 -31.20
C SER A 12 -3.05 23.11 -30.34
N ARG A 13 -2.00 23.74 -30.90
CA ARG A 13 -0.79 24.11 -30.15
C ARG A 13 -1.09 25.07 -29.00
N GLN A 14 -1.99 26.04 -29.23
CA GLN A 14 -2.38 26.98 -28.18
C GLN A 14 -3.16 26.28 -27.05
N LEU A 15 -4.05 25.34 -27.38
CA LEU A 15 -4.77 24.52 -26.40
C LEU A 15 -3.81 23.65 -25.59
N GLU A 16 -2.85 22.99 -26.24
CA GLU A 16 -1.81 22.19 -25.58
C GLU A 16 -0.97 23.05 -24.63
N ARG A 17 -0.51 24.21 -25.08
CA ARG A 17 0.25 25.16 -24.26
C ARG A 17 -0.56 25.65 -23.06
N ASN A 18 -1.83 26.00 -23.26
CA ASN A 18 -2.72 26.44 -22.18
C ASN A 18 -2.99 25.30 -21.18
N ALA A 19 -3.16 24.06 -21.66
CA ALA A 19 -3.36 22.89 -20.82
C ALA A 19 -2.13 22.59 -19.95
N LEU A 20 -0.92 22.63 -20.53
CA LEU A 20 0.33 22.48 -19.80
C LEU A 20 0.53 23.59 -18.75
N HIS A 21 0.24 24.84 -19.13
CA HIS A 21 0.33 25.97 -18.21
C HIS A 21 -0.65 25.82 -17.02
N ARG A 22 -1.89 25.40 -17.29
CA ARG A 22 -2.88 25.13 -16.24
C ARG A 22 -2.43 24.01 -15.29
N GLN A 23 -1.84 22.94 -15.83
CA GLN A 23 -1.29 21.85 -15.00
C GLN A 23 -0.14 22.33 -14.11
N ALA A 24 0.76 23.17 -14.64
CA ALA A 24 1.85 23.75 -13.86
C ALA A 24 1.33 24.64 -12.73
N LEU A 25 0.37 25.53 -13.00
CA LEU A 25 -0.24 26.39 -11.98
C LEU A 25 -0.94 25.57 -10.89
N GLU A 26 -1.66 24.51 -11.26
CA GLU A 26 -2.33 23.65 -10.28
C GLU A 26 -1.32 22.85 -9.44
N ARG A 27 -0.21 22.42 -10.02
CA ARG A 27 0.90 21.80 -9.27
C ARG A 27 1.50 22.79 -8.28
N ASP A 28 1.81 24.00 -8.72
CA ASP A 28 2.46 25.01 -7.89
C ASP A 28 1.54 25.45 -6.73
N ARG A 29 0.23 25.57 -6.99
CA ARG A 29 -0.79 25.79 -5.97
C ARG A 29 -0.81 24.67 -4.93
N LYS A 30 -0.77 23.41 -5.37
CA LYS A 30 -0.70 22.25 -4.46
C LYS A 30 0.59 22.24 -3.65
N LEU A 31 1.74 22.55 -4.27
CA LEU A 31 3.02 22.62 -3.59
C LEU A 31 3.02 23.69 -2.49
N ALA A 32 2.44 24.86 -2.75
CA ALA A 32 2.34 25.91 -1.75
C ALA A 32 1.62 25.41 -0.48
N VAL A 33 0.45 24.79 -0.65
CA VAL A 33 -0.31 24.22 0.47
C VAL A 33 0.46 23.09 1.16
N LEU A 34 1.03 22.16 0.40
CA LEU A 34 1.73 21.00 0.97
C LEU A 34 2.97 21.38 1.77
N ARG A 35 3.66 22.48 1.40
CA ARG A 35 4.83 22.98 2.13
C ARG A 35 4.49 23.61 3.48
N GLU A 36 3.23 23.98 3.69
CA GLU A 36 2.75 24.49 4.98
C GLU A 36 2.31 23.36 5.92
N MET A 37 2.22 22.12 5.45
CA MET A 37 1.77 20.98 6.25
C MET A 37 2.95 20.28 6.93
N ASP A 38 2.77 19.89 8.19
CA ASP A 38 3.74 19.06 8.92
C ASP A 38 3.73 17.60 8.43
N PHE A 39 2.55 17.11 8.05
CA PHE A 39 2.34 15.72 7.62
C PHE A 39 1.50 15.67 6.34
N VAL A 40 1.95 14.85 5.38
CA VAL A 40 1.23 14.61 4.12
C VAL A 40 0.97 13.11 3.99
N GLY A 41 -0.30 12.71 4.16
CA GLY A 41 -0.73 11.33 3.94
C GLY A 41 -1.20 11.08 2.51
N MET A 42 -0.83 9.94 1.94
CA MET A 42 -1.28 9.53 0.61
C MET A 42 -1.28 8.01 0.43
N THR A 43 -2.20 7.51 -0.41
CA THR A 43 -2.20 6.11 -0.82
C THR A 43 -1.12 5.84 -1.85
N THR A 44 -0.71 4.58 -2.00
CA THR A 44 0.30 4.15 -2.99
C THR A 44 -0.10 4.50 -4.43
N THR A 45 -1.38 4.40 -4.77
CA THR A 45 -1.91 4.85 -6.07
C THR A 45 -1.75 6.37 -6.27
N ALA A 46 -1.94 7.16 -5.21
CA ALA A 46 -1.74 8.60 -5.25
C ALA A 46 -0.26 8.97 -5.41
N VAL A 47 0.66 8.25 -4.76
CA VAL A 47 2.11 8.39 -4.98
C VAL A 47 2.44 8.26 -6.46
N SER A 48 1.96 7.18 -7.11
CA SER A 48 2.18 6.94 -8.54
C SER A 48 1.60 8.04 -9.43
N LYS A 49 0.46 8.62 -9.06
CA LYS A 49 -0.16 9.74 -9.78
C LYS A 49 0.58 11.07 -9.60
N TYR A 50 1.15 11.31 -8.42
CA TYR A 50 1.71 12.60 -8.02
C TYR A 50 3.24 12.59 -7.88
N GLN A 51 3.93 11.71 -8.61
CA GLN A 51 5.39 11.59 -8.57
C GLN A 51 6.13 12.92 -8.82
N VAL A 52 5.66 13.72 -9.78
CA VAL A 52 6.25 15.05 -10.07
C VAL A 52 6.10 16.00 -8.88
N LEU A 53 4.93 15.97 -8.22
CA LEU A 53 4.65 16.79 -7.05
C LEU A 53 5.54 16.37 -5.87
N LEU A 54 5.69 15.06 -5.63
CA LEU A 54 6.54 14.52 -4.57
C LEU A 54 8.02 14.87 -4.75
N LYS A 55 8.52 14.81 -6.00
CA LYS A 55 9.88 15.22 -6.32
C LYS A 55 10.15 16.69 -5.99
N GLU A 56 9.16 17.57 -6.18
CA GLU A 56 9.26 18.99 -5.84
C GLU A 56 9.01 19.30 -4.35
N LEU A 57 8.22 18.44 -3.68
CA LEU A 57 7.99 18.50 -2.24
C LEU A 57 9.26 18.11 -1.47
N ARG A 58 10.04 17.15 -1.98
CA ARG A 58 11.33 16.70 -1.41
C ARG A 58 11.20 16.22 0.04
N PRO A 59 10.38 15.18 0.31
CA PRO A 59 10.20 14.69 1.67
C PRO A 59 11.53 14.21 2.27
N GLU A 60 11.87 14.72 3.44
CA GLU A 60 13.06 14.31 4.21
C GLU A 60 12.82 12.96 4.93
N VAL A 61 11.59 12.72 5.36
CA VAL A 61 11.16 11.48 6.03
C VAL A 61 9.99 10.88 5.26
N VAL A 62 10.08 9.59 4.95
CA VAL A 62 9.01 8.82 4.31
C VAL A 62 8.64 7.64 5.20
N ILE A 63 7.35 7.54 5.53
CA ILE A 63 6.79 6.41 6.27
C ILE A 63 5.88 5.63 5.32
N VAL A 64 6.10 4.32 5.21
CA VAL A 64 5.29 3.41 4.41
C VAL A 64 4.64 2.41 5.33
N GLU A 65 3.31 2.47 5.41
CA GLU A 65 2.48 1.48 6.09
C GLU A 65 2.11 0.35 5.12
N GLU A 66 1.76 -0.82 5.64
CA GLU A 66 1.54 -2.05 4.86
C GLU A 66 2.70 -2.37 3.90
N ALA A 67 3.93 -2.04 4.27
CA ALA A 67 5.09 -2.05 3.37
C ALA A 67 5.40 -3.42 2.76
N ALA A 68 4.92 -4.50 3.37
CA ALA A 68 5.00 -5.85 2.84
C ALA A 68 4.12 -6.06 1.60
N GLU A 69 3.00 -5.34 1.49
CA GLU A 69 2.02 -5.39 0.41
C GLU A 69 2.25 -4.32 -0.67
N VAL A 70 3.23 -3.42 -0.48
CA VAL A 70 3.57 -2.38 -1.43
C VAL A 70 4.67 -2.84 -2.39
N LEU A 71 4.42 -2.69 -3.70
CA LEU A 71 5.43 -2.89 -4.73
C LEU A 71 6.63 -1.97 -4.49
N GLU A 72 7.84 -2.52 -4.60
CA GLU A 72 9.08 -1.77 -4.46
C GLU A 72 9.12 -0.52 -5.34
N ALA A 73 8.68 -0.62 -6.59
CA ALA A 73 8.67 0.50 -7.53
C ALA A 73 7.86 1.69 -6.98
N HIS A 74 6.72 1.43 -6.32
CA HIS A 74 5.91 2.49 -5.73
C HIS A 74 6.67 3.18 -4.58
N VAL A 75 7.34 2.41 -3.72
CA VAL A 75 8.17 2.99 -2.64
C VAL A 75 9.29 3.84 -3.22
N LEU A 76 10.05 3.32 -4.20
CA LEU A 76 11.16 4.05 -4.82
C LEU A 76 10.71 5.37 -5.47
N THR A 77 9.53 5.39 -6.10
CA THR A 77 9.01 6.62 -6.72
C THR A 77 8.57 7.68 -5.72
N ALA A 78 8.34 7.30 -4.45
CA ALA A 78 8.06 8.24 -3.37
C ALA A 78 9.34 8.89 -2.81
N LEU A 79 10.51 8.29 -3.04
CA LEU A 79 11.78 8.76 -2.49
C LEU A 79 12.38 9.89 -3.32
N HIS A 80 13.04 10.83 -2.65
CA HIS A 80 13.84 11.87 -3.28
C HIS A 80 15.32 11.66 -2.89
N PRO A 81 16.31 12.08 -3.70
CA PRO A 81 17.73 12.03 -3.31
C PRO A 81 18.11 12.76 -2.02
N LYS A 82 17.19 13.57 -1.47
CA LYS A 82 17.35 14.26 -0.18
C LYS A 82 16.59 13.59 0.97
N THR A 83 15.87 12.50 0.72
CA THR A 83 15.23 11.73 1.77
C THR A 83 16.30 11.14 2.68
N GLN A 84 16.20 11.45 3.97
CA GLN A 84 17.16 11.06 5.00
C GLN A 84 16.70 9.80 5.74
N HIS A 85 15.39 9.64 5.91
CA HIS A 85 14.82 8.52 6.64
C HIS A 85 13.68 7.85 5.85
N VAL A 86 13.73 6.53 5.79
CA VAL A 86 12.64 5.70 5.26
C VAL A 86 12.25 4.70 6.34
N ILE A 87 11.01 4.79 6.80
CA ILE A 87 10.44 3.92 7.83
C ILE A 87 9.44 3.01 7.14
N LEU A 88 9.73 1.71 7.13
CA LEU A 88 8.88 0.70 6.51
C LEU A 88 8.21 -0.13 7.61
N ILE A 89 6.89 -0.11 7.65
CA ILE A 89 6.07 -0.82 8.63
C ILE A 89 5.21 -1.81 7.86
N GLY A 90 5.36 -3.10 8.15
CA GLY A 90 4.59 -4.14 7.49
C GLY A 90 4.87 -5.51 8.09
N ASP A 91 4.24 -6.54 7.53
CA ASP A 91 4.39 -7.92 7.95
C ASP A 91 4.72 -8.81 6.75
N HIS A 92 5.99 -9.23 6.67
CA HIS A 92 6.51 -10.03 5.56
C HIS A 92 6.06 -11.51 5.63
N GLN A 93 5.37 -11.92 6.69
CA GLN A 93 4.77 -13.25 6.83
C GLN A 93 3.28 -13.28 6.44
N GLN A 94 2.71 -12.14 6.06
CA GLN A 94 1.33 -12.03 5.58
C GLN A 94 1.28 -11.92 4.04
N LEU A 95 0.32 -11.17 3.51
CA LEU A 95 0.12 -11.02 2.08
C LEU A 95 1.29 -10.30 1.43
N ARG A 96 1.58 -10.70 0.20
CA ARG A 96 2.51 -10.02 -0.70
C ARG A 96 1.75 -9.09 -1.65
N PRO A 97 2.43 -8.12 -2.29
CA PRO A 97 1.82 -7.26 -3.30
C PRO A 97 1.21 -8.11 -4.42
N SER A 98 -0.05 -7.84 -4.75
CA SER A 98 -0.72 -8.51 -5.86
C SER A 98 -0.17 -8.00 -7.20
N THR A 99 0.58 -8.83 -7.92
CA THR A 99 1.01 -8.52 -9.28
C THR A 99 -0.10 -8.88 -10.27
N ALA A 100 -0.49 -7.96 -11.15
CA ALA A 100 -1.50 -8.20 -12.19
C ALA A 100 -1.15 -9.38 -13.14
N VAL A 101 0.13 -9.74 -13.23
CA VAL A 101 0.61 -10.85 -14.06
C VAL A 101 1.36 -11.86 -13.19
N TYR A 102 0.70 -12.96 -12.84
CA TYR A 102 1.25 -14.07 -12.06
C TYR A 102 2.60 -14.57 -12.60
N ARG A 103 2.77 -14.61 -13.94
CA ARG A 103 4.03 -15.03 -14.57
C ARG A 103 5.20 -14.11 -14.24
N LEU A 104 4.96 -12.81 -14.07
CA LEU A 104 6.02 -11.86 -13.76
C LEU A 104 6.46 -11.97 -12.30
N SER A 105 5.54 -12.21 -11.37
CA SER A 105 5.89 -12.60 -9.99
C SER A 105 6.73 -13.88 -9.98
N LYS A 106 6.26 -14.95 -10.62
CA LYS A 106 6.91 -16.27 -10.54
C LYS A 106 8.32 -16.33 -11.14
N HIS A 107 8.62 -15.57 -12.19
CA HIS A 107 9.90 -15.65 -12.90
C HIS A 107 10.86 -14.50 -12.57
N PHE A 108 10.36 -13.37 -12.07
CA PHE A 108 11.18 -12.17 -11.83
C PHE A 108 11.06 -11.63 -10.40
N ASN A 109 10.36 -12.32 -9.51
CA ASN A 109 10.19 -11.95 -8.10
C ASN A 109 9.62 -10.53 -7.91
N LEU A 110 8.77 -10.07 -8.82
CA LEU A 110 8.14 -8.74 -8.74
C LEU A 110 7.10 -8.62 -7.61
N ASP A 111 6.75 -9.72 -6.96
CA ASP A 111 5.93 -9.76 -5.74
C ASP A 111 6.77 -9.62 -4.46
N ILE A 112 8.09 -9.48 -4.53
CA ILE A 112 8.88 -9.20 -3.34
C ILE A 112 8.87 -7.68 -3.12
N SER A 113 8.28 -7.25 -2.01
CA SER A 113 8.31 -5.84 -1.60
C SER A 113 9.72 -5.40 -1.20
N LEU A 114 9.98 -4.08 -1.24
CA LEU A 114 11.24 -3.53 -0.72
C LEU A 114 11.46 -3.96 0.74
N PHE A 115 10.40 -3.97 1.53
CA PHE A 115 10.40 -4.40 2.92
C PHE A 115 10.87 -5.84 3.08
N GLU A 116 10.22 -6.79 2.39
CA GLU A 116 10.60 -8.20 2.45
C GLU A 116 12.04 -8.42 1.95
N ARG A 117 12.45 -7.71 0.90
CA ARG A 117 13.80 -7.82 0.35
C ARG A 117 14.88 -7.36 1.33
N LEU A 118 14.66 -6.25 2.03
CA LEU A 118 15.61 -5.74 3.02
C LEU A 118 15.78 -6.74 4.18
N ILE A 119 14.67 -7.31 4.67
CA ILE A 119 14.70 -8.34 5.72
C ILE A 119 15.50 -9.57 5.25
N LYS A 120 15.23 -10.07 4.04
CA LYS A 120 15.95 -11.21 3.46
C LYS A 120 17.46 -10.96 3.29
N ASN A 121 17.84 -9.70 3.08
CA ASN A 121 19.24 -9.29 2.96
C ASN A 121 19.93 -9.03 4.31
N GLY A 122 19.27 -9.34 5.43
CA GLY A 122 19.85 -9.20 6.76
C GLY A 122 19.85 -7.78 7.29
N CYS A 123 19.04 -6.87 6.74
CA CYS A 123 18.83 -5.56 7.37
C CYS A 123 18.21 -5.74 8.76
N GLU A 124 18.73 -4.99 9.72
CA GLU A 124 18.17 -4.94 11.07
C GLU A 124 16.72 -4.45 11.01
N HIS A 125 15.86 -5.11 11.78
CA HIS A 125 14.44 -4.77 11.88
C HIS A 125 13.95 -5.06 13.29
N VAL A 126 12.84 -4.45 13.65
CA VAL A 126 12.18 -4.63 14.95
C VAL A 126 10.84 -5.29 14.72
N THR A 127 10.58 -6.37 15.44
CA THR A 127 9.30 -7.09 15.40
C THR A 127 8.47 -6.76 16.62
N LEU A 128 7.22 -6.34 16.42
CA LEU A 128 6.28 -6.09 17.51
C LEU A 128 5.72 -7.43 18.02
N LEU A 129 6.14 -7.83 19.22
CA LEU A 129 5.82 -9.15 19.77
C LEU A 129 4.47 -9.22 20.47
N GLN A 130 3.82 -8.09 20.77
CA GLN A 130 2.60 -8.07 21.59
C GLN A 130 1.37 -7.68 20.78
N GLN A 131 0.39 -8.59 20.67
CA GLN A 131 -0.89 -8.35 20.02
C GLN A 131 -1.97 -7.84 20.99
N ARG A 132 -2.91 -7.03 20.48
CA ARG A 132 -3.97 -6.38 21.27
C ARG A 132 -5.39 -6.58 20.73
N ARG A 133 -5.58 -7.46 19.74
CA ARG A 133 -6.85 -7.62 19.00
C ARG A 133 -7.53 -8.96 19.23
N MET A 134 -6.78 -10.06 19.16
CA MET A 134 -7.34 -11.41 19.20
C MET A 134 -7.44 -11.91 20.64
N HIS A 135 -8.56 -12.54 21.00
CA HIS A 135 -8.62 -13.32 22.23
C HIS A 135 -7.59 -14.48 22.17
N PRO A 136 -6.92 -14.86 23.28
CA PRO A 136 -5.88 -15.92 23.28
C PRO A 136 -6.29 -17.26 22.65
N LYS A 137 -7.57 -17.65 22.80
CA LYS A 137 -8.14 -18.83 22.12
C LYS A 137 -8.04 -18.77 20.58
N ILE A 138 -8.11 -17.57 20.00
CA ILE A 138 -7.97 -17.33 18.55
C ILE A 138 -6.50 -17.14 18.18
N SER A 139 -5.76 -16.28 18.90
CA SER A 139 -4.35 -16.01 18.59
C SER A 139 -3.48 -17.27 18.65
N ARG A 140 -3.85 -18.27 19.46
CA ARG A 140 -3.23 -19.60 19.48
C ARG A 140 -3.12 -20.25 18.10
N LEU A 141 -4.08 -20.03 17.20
CA LEU A 141 -4.06 -20.57 15.84
C LEU A 141 -2.98 -19.91 14.96
N ILE A 142 -2.57 -18.69 15.30
CA ILE A 142 -1.62 -17.88 14.54
C ILE A 142 -0.17 -18.06 15.05
N ARG A 143 0.01 -18.50 16.30
CA ARG A 143 1.33 -18.75 16.92
C ARG A 143 2.28 -19.68 16.14
N PRO A 144 1.81 -20.70 15.40
CA PRO A 144 2.71 -21.48 14.54
C PRO A 144 3.43 -20.64 13.48
N LEU A 145 2.79 -19.57 13.00
CA LEU A 145 3.40 -18.60 12.08
C LEU A 145 4.26 -17.58 12.85
N TYR A 146 3.80 -17.14 14.03
CA TYR A 146 4.47 -16.14 14.86
C TYR A 146 4.81 -16.69 16.26
N PRO A 147 5.93 -17.43 16.41
CA PRO A 147 6.25 -18.13 17.66
C PRO A 147 6.43 -17.22 18.88
N GLU A 148 6.90 -16.00 18.64
CA GLU A 148 7.19 -15.03 19.70
C GLU A 148 5.98 -14.14 20.08
N LEU A 149 4.83 -14.35 19.44
CA LEU A 149 3.63 -13.54 19.66
C LEU A 149 3.06 -13.72 21.07
N ARG A 150 2.83 -12.60 21.75
CA ARG A 150 2.32 -12.50 23.12
C ARG A 150 0.99 -11.74 23.14
N ASP A 151 0.07 -12.22 23.95
CA ASP A 151 -1.24 -11.58 24.11
C ASP A 151 -1.15 -10.48 25.18
N HIS A 152 -1.65 -9.28 24.87
CA HIS A 152 -1.77 -8.21 25.87
C HIS A 152 -2.92 -8.53 26.84
N LYS A 153 -2.82 -8.10 28.12
CA LYS A 153 -3.84 -8.37 29.15
C LYS A 153 -5.27 -8.03 28.73
N THR A 154 -5.46 -6.96 27.95
CA THR A 154 -6.79 -6.51 27.50
C THR A 154 -7.49 -7.51 26.59
N THR A 155 -6.77 -8.46 25.97
CA THR A 155 -7.40 -9.43 25.07
C THR A 155 -8.10 -10.57 25.81
N TYR A 156 -7.91 -10.67 27.12
CA TYR A 156 -8.60 -11.64 27.97
C TYR A 156 -9.99 -11.12 28.39
N ASP A 157 -10.22 -9.81 28.29
CA ASP A 157 -11.43 -9.14 28.79
C ASP A 157 -12.60 -9.16 27.78
N TYR A 158 -12.41 -9.72 26.59
CA TYR A 158 -13.48 -9.81 25.60
C TYR A 158 -14.64 -10.67 26.13
N PRO A 159 -15.91 -10.25 26.03
CA PRO A 159 -17.04 -11.04 26.50
C PRO A 159 -17.21 -12.32 25.68
N GLU A 160 -17.86 -13.33 26.27
CA GLU A 160 -18.26 -14.53 25.52
C GLU A 160 -19.31 -14.20 24.45
N ILE A 161 -19.35 -15.00 23.38
CA ILE A 161 -20.30 -14.80 22.29
C ILE A 161 -21.60 -15.49 22.68
N MET A 162 -22.68 -14.71 22.84
CA MET A 162 -23.98 -15.29 23.21
C MET A 162 -24.49 -16.24 22.11
N GLY A 163 -25.00 -17.39 22.51
CA GLY A 163 -25.55 -18.40 21.60
C GLY A 163 -24.49 -19.29 20.92
N VAL A 164 -23.21 -19.20 21.32
CA VAL A 164 -22.14 -20.05 20.80
C VAL A 164 -21.26 -20.55 21.94
N ASP A 165 -21.08 -21.87 22.05
CA ASP A 165 -20.34 -22.50 23.16
C ASP A 165 -18.82 -22.24 23.13
N ALA A 166 -18.27 -21.80 21.99
CA ALA A 166 -16.85 -21.59 21.81
C ALA A 166 -16.55 -20.34 20.97
N ARG A 167 -15.48 -19.63 21.33
CA ARG A 167 -14.94 -18.50 20.55
C ARG A 167 -14.38 -18.87 19.19
N CYS A 168 -14.08 -20.16 18.98
CA CYS A 168 -13.56 -20.69 17.74
C CYS A 168 -14.03 -22.14 17.60
N PHE A 169 -14.71 -22.42 16.51
CA PHE A 169 -15.15 -23.74 16.09
C PHE A 169 -15.07 -23.80 14.57
N PHE A 170 -14.83 -24.98 14.01
CA PHE A 170 -14.83 -25.20 12.58
C PHE A 170 -16.11 -25.95 12.22
N LEU A 171 -16.86 -25.44 11.25
CA LEU A 171 -18.04 -26.10 10.72
C LEU A 171 -17.65 -26.83 9.43
N SER A 172 -17.88 -28.14 9.40
CA SER A 172 -17.73 -28.95 8.19
C SER A 172 -19.10 -29.24 7.62
N HIS A 173 -19.29 -29.00 6.32
CA HIS A 173 -20.48 -29.41 5.58
C HIS A 173 -20.05 -30.15 4.31
N ASN A 174 -20.94 -31.03 3.83
CA ASN A 174 -20.76 -31.79 2.60
C ASN A 174 -21.77 -31.39 1.51
N HIS A 175 -22.41 -30.22 1.66
CA HIS A 175 -23.27 -29.65 0.63
C HIS A 175 -22.41 -29.15 -0.52
N TYR A 176 -22.74 -29.55 -1.74
CA TYR A 176 -22.08 -29.05 -2.94
C TYR A 176 -22.41 -27.56 -3.13
N GLU A 177 -21.49 -26.81 -3.72
CA GLU A 177 -21.81 -25.47 -4.22
C GLU A 177 -22.83 -25.63 -5.35
N ASP A 178 -23.90 -24.83 -5.34
CA ASP A 178 -24.86 -24.86 -6.44
C ASP A 178 -24.14 -24.42 -7.72
N ASP A 179 -24.18 -25.24 -8.77
CA ASP A 179 -23.79 -24.81 -10.10
C ASP A 179 -24.76 -23.69 -10.50
N GLU A 180 -24.35 -22.42 -10.38
CA GLU A 180 -24.96 -21.34 -11.16
C GLU A 180 -24.61 -21.62 -12.62
N GLY A 181 -25.36 -22.54 -13.22
CA GLY A 181 -25.37 -22.80 -14.64
C GLY A 181 -25.76 -21.52 -15.36
N GLU A 182 -24.83 -20.99 -16.14
CA GLU A 182 -25.09 -20.02 -17.20
C GLU A 182 -26.35 -20.45 -17.97
N SER A 183 -27.44 -19.70 -17.74
CA SER A 183 -28.67 -19.77 -18.50
C SER A 183 -28.74 -18.56 -19.42
#